data_AF-A0A519YF31-F1
#
_entry.id   AF-A0A519YF31-F1
#
_cell.length_a   1.000
_cell.length_b   1.000
_cell.length_c   1.000
_cell.angle_alpha   90.00
_cell.angle_beta   90.00
_cell.angle_gamma   90.00
#
_symmetry.space_group_name_H-M   'P 1'
#
loop_
_entity.id
_entity.type
_entity.pdbx_description
1 polymer ?
#
loop_
_entity_poly.entity_id
_entity_poly.type
_entity_poly.pdbx_seq_one_letter_code
_entity_poly.pdbx_strand_id
1 'polypeptide(L)'
;EQMEMEFFVKPGEDEEWHQYWIDYRMDWYTGLGINKDNLRLYEHAQDKLSHYSKRTVDIEYRFHFQGSEWGELEGVANRTDFDLSTHSKHSGTDLNYYDQATGERYTPYVIEPAAGLTRSLMAFLVDAYTEDEAPNAKGGVDKRTVLRLDRRLAPVKAAVLPLSRNADLTPKAKDLAATLRQHWNVEFDDAGAIGRRYRRQDEIGTPFCITVDFDTLEDHAVTVRERDSMAQERVALDQVEGYLAQRLIGS
;
A
#
# COMPACT_ATOMS: atom_id res chain seq x y z
N GLU A 1 -4.93 -0.21 15.49
CA GLU A 1 -6.17 -0.01 14.73
C GLU A 1 -6.42 -1.26 13.89
N GLN A 2 -7.68 -1.67 13.76
CA GLN A 2 -8.10 -2.83 12.97
C GLN A 2 -8.89 -2.37 11.74
N MET A 3 -8.77 -3.11 10.66
CA MET A 3 -9.59 -2.97 9.45
C MET A 3 -10.38 -4.26 9.30
N GLU A 4 -11.67 -4.18 9.58
CA GLU A 4 -12.55 -5.34 9.66
C GLU A 4 -13.75 -5.12 8.73
N MET A 5 -14.29 -6.22 8.24
CA MET A 5 -15.49 -6.20 7.40
C MET A 5 -16.34 -7.42 7.70
N GLU A 6 -17.62 -7.19 7.94
CA GLU A 6 -18.61 -8.26 8.10
C GLU A 6 -19.31 -8.52 6.78
N PHE A 7 -19.04 -9.67 6.16
CA PHE A 7 -19.61 -10.05 4.89
C PHE A 7 -20.73 -11.08 5.09
N PHE A 8 -21.98 -10.62 4.99
CA PHE A 8 -23.17 -11.43 5.20
C PHE A 8 -23.49 -12.29 3.98
N VAL A 9 -23.61 -13.60 4.17
CA VAL A 9 -23.82 -14.58 3.10
C VAL A 9 -24.98 -15.51 3.41
N LYS A 10 -25.58 -16.11 2.37
CA LYS A 10 -26.61 -17.14 2.55
C LYS A 10 -25.95 -18.41 3.11
N PRO A 11 -26.53 -19.06 4.15
CA PRO A 11 -26.04 -20.35 4.62
C PRO A 11 -25.97 -21.37 3.47
N GLY A 12 -24.85 -22.07 3.35
CA GLY A 12 -24.58 -23.00 2.24
C GLY A 12 -23.70 -22.42 1.12
N GLU A 13 -23.57 -21.09 1.03
CA GLU A 13 -22.60 -20.41 0.15
C GLU A 13 -21.35 -19.94 0.91
N ASP A 14 -21.33 -20.15 2.24
CA ASP A 14 -20.34 -19.58 3.15
C ASP A 14 -18.91 -20.05 2.89
N GLU A 15 -18.72 -21.31 2.48
CA GLU A 15 -17.39 -21.84 2.19
C GLU A 15 -16.77 -21.23 0.92
N GLU A 16 -17.59 -20.98 -0.10
CA GLU A 16 -17.16 -20.33 -1.34
C GLU A 16 -16.73 -18.89 -1.06
N TRP A 17 -17.56 -18.14 -0.34
CA TRP A 17 -17.24 -16.77 0.04
C TRP A 17 -16.06 -16.67 1.01
N HIS A 18 -15.91 -17.63 1.92
CA HIS A 18 -14.73 -17.71 2.79
C HIS A 18 -13.44 -17.87 1.97
N GLN A 19 -13.45 -18.80 1.01
CA GLN A 19 -12.29 -19.01 0.13
C GLN A 19 -12.02 -17.78 -0.75
N TYR A 20 -13.06 -17.17 -1.32
CA TYR A 20 -12.95 -15.93 -2.08
C TYR A 20 -12.23 -14.84 -1.28
N TRP A 21 -12.62 -14.62 -0.01
CA TRP A 21 -11.99 -13.60 0.81
C TRP A 21 -10.55 -13.92 1.17
N ILE A 22 -10.21 -15.19 1.43
CA ILE A 22 -8.80 -15.59 1.63
C ILE A 22 -7.96 -15.22 0.41
N ASP A 23 -8.41 -15.61 -0.79
CA ASP A 23 -7.68 -15.39 -2.03
C ASP A 23 -7.59 -13.88 -2.37
N TYR A 24 -8.72 -13.17 -2.24
CA TYR A 24 -8.78 -11.73 -2.49
C TYR A 24 -7.86 -10.93 -1.55
N ARG A 25 -7.83 -11.28 -0.27
CA ARG A 25 -6.96 -10.60 0.72
C ARG A 25 -5.49 -10.94 0.50
N MET A 26 -5.18 -12.18 0.14
CA MET A 26 -3.82 -12.58 -0.25
C MET A 26 -3.32 -11.85 -1.51
N ASP A 27 -4.18 -11.71 -2.52
CA ASP A 27 -3.92 -10.94 -3.73
C ASP A 27 -3.79 -9.44 -3.45
N TRP A 28 -4.51 -8.92 -2.46
CA TRP A 28 -4.37 -7.52 -2.05
C TRP A 28 -2.97 -7.21 -1.51
N TYR A 29 -2.42 -8.07 -0.65
CA TYR A 29 -1.06 -7.90 -0.11
C TYR A 29 0.01 -8.03 -1.20
N THR A 30 -0.05 -9.08 -2.02
CA THR A 30 0.94 -9.30 -3.09
C THR A 30 0.81 -8.28 -4.21
N GLY A 31 -0.42 -7.89 -4.54
CA GLY A 31 -0.73 -6.84 -5.50
C GLY A 31 -0.18 -5.48 -5.08
N LEU A 32 -0.02 -5.22 -3.78
CA LEU A 32 0.61 -4.01 -3.22
C LEU A 32 2.12 -4.16 -2.96
N GLY A 33 2.75 -5.18 -3.55
CA GLY A 33 4.20 -5.30 -3.64
C GLY A 33 4.86 -6.18 -2.58
N ILE A 34 4.10 -6.85 -1.69
CA ILE A 34 4.70 -7.86 -0.82
C ILE A 34 5.13 -9.07 -1.64
N ASN A 35 6.36 -9.53 -1.42
CA ASN A 35 6.85 -10.79 -1.98
C ASN A 35 6.01 -11.96 -1.44
N LYS A 36 5.40 -12.72 -2.36
CA LYS A 36 4.57 -13.89 -2.04
C LYS A 36 5.31 -14.93 -1.19
N ASP A 37 6.63 -15.06 -1.32
CA ASP A 37 7.44 -16.00 -0.54
C ASP A 37 7.55 -15.63 0.96
N ASN A 38 7.22 -14.38 1.29
CA ASN A 38 7.15 -13.88 2.66
C ASN A 38 5.75 -13.96 3.25
N LEU A 39 4.78 -14.51 2.51
CA LEU A 39 3.40 -14.70 2.96
C LEU A 39 3.05 -16.19 2.99
N ARG A 40 2.19 -16.56 3.92
CA ARG A 40 1.59 -17.90 3.96
C ARG A 40 0.17 -17.86 4.49
N LEU A 41 -0.59 -18.89 4.13
CA LEU A 41 -1.86 -19.19 4.76
C LEU A 41 -1.63 -20.18 5.90
N TYR A 42 -2.11 -19.83 7.09
CA TYR A 42 -2.09 -20.69 8.27
C TYR A 42 -3.51 -21.09 8.65
N GLU A 43 -3.84 -22.36 8.43
CA GLU A 43 -5.14 -22.93 8.82
C GLU A 43 -5.14 -23.24 10.32
N HIS A 44 -6.13 -22.73 11.04
CA HIS A 44 -6.27 -23.03 12.47
C HIS A 44 -6.64 -24.49 12.68
N ALA A 45 -5.99 -25.14 13.66
CA ALA A 45 -6.37 -26.48 14.06
C ALA A 45 -7.77 -26.47 14.70
N GLN A 46 -8.55 -27.53 14.49
CA GLN A 46 -9.96 -27.58 14.90
C GLN A 46 -10.16 -27.40 16.42
N ASP A 47 -9.18 -27.81 17.24
CA ASP A 47 -9.17 -27.65 18.69
C ASP A 47 -8.83 -26.22 19.15
N LYS A 48 -8.33 -25.37 18.24
CA LYS A 48 -8.02 -23.96 18.49
C LYS A 48 -9.10 -23.01 17.98
N LEU A 49 -10.06 -23.50 17.19
CA LEU A 49 -11.17 -22.70 16.71
C LEU A 49 -12.09 -22.30 17.88
N SER A 50 -12.55 -21.06 17.85
CA SER A 50 -13.67 -20.65 18.71
C SER A 50 -14.89 -21.52 18.39
N HIS A 51 -15.72 -21.81 19.40
CA HIS A 51 -16.87 -22.72 19.27
C HIS A 51 -17.90 -22.34 18.18
N TYR A 52 -17.88 -21.10 17.71
CA TYR A 52 -18.72 -20.57 16.64
C TYR A 52 -18.01 -20.46 15.28
N SER A 53 -16.68 -20.63 15.24
CA SER A 53 -15.93 -20.57 14.00
C SER A 53 -15.97 -21.93 13.31
N LYS A 54 -16.53 -21.95 12.11
CA LYS A 54 -16.51 -23.13 11.24
C LYS A 54 -15.12 -23.35 10.64
N ARG A 55 -14.42 -22.26 10.30
CA ARG A 55 -13.09 -22.25 9.70
C ARG A 55 -12.44 -20.87 9.89
N THR A 56 -11.14 -20.85 10.22
CA THR A 56 -10.35 -19.61 10.28
C THR A 56 -8.99 -19.85 9.64
N VAL A 57 -8.61 -18.94 8.74
CA VAL A 57 -7.31 -18.94 8.07
C VAL A 57 -6.64 -17.60 8.31
N ASP A 58 -5.40 -17.64 8.79
CA ASP A 58 -4.59 -16.43 8.93
C ASP A 58 -3.70 -16.25 7.70
N ILE A 59 -3.60 -15.00 7.24
CA ILE A 59 -2.54 -14.54 6.37
C ILE A 59 -1.40 -14.08 7.28
N GLU A 60 -0.29 -14.79 7.25
CA GLU A 60 0.89 -14.49 8.06
C GLU A 60 2.04 -13.97 7.19
N TYR A 61 2.81 -13.03 7.75
CA TYR A 61 4.01 -12.50 7.15
C TYR A 61 5.28 -12.93 7.89
N ARG A 62 6.35 -13.13 7.12
CA ARG A 62 7.64 -13.59 7.58
C ARG A 62 8.50 -12.45 8.14
N PHE A 63 8.20 -11.98 9.34
CA PHE A 63 8.93 -10.87 9.97
C PHE A 63 10.36 -11.22 10.40
N HIS A 64 10.70 -12.51 10.52
CA HIS A 64 12.00 -12.96 11.06
C HIS A 64 12.30 -12.40 12.47
N PHE A 65 11.28 -12.17 13.28
CA PHE A 65 11.46 -11.74 14.66
C PHE A 65 12.07 -12.87 15.51
N GLN A 66 12.77 -12.47 16.57
CA GLN A 66 13.36 -13.42 17.50
C GLN A 66 12.26 -14.22 18.21
N GLY A 67 12.22 -15.54 17.97
CA GLY A 67 11.28 -16.47 18.62
C GLY A 67 10.04 -16.83 17.80
N SER A 68 9.68 -16.06 16.77
CA SER A 68 8.69 -16.47 15.77
C SER A 68 9.08 -15.92 14.41
N GLU A 69 9.25 -16.82 13.45
CA GLU A 69 9.53 -16.46 12.05
C GLU A 69 8.34 -15.74 11.41
N TRP A 70 7.12 -16.12 11.80
CA TRP A 70 5.86 -15.68 11.21
C TRP A 70 5.05 -14.86 12.21
N GLY A 71 4.33 -13.87 11.69
CA GLY A 71 3.37 -13.09 12.45
C GLY A 71 2.10 -12.85 11.64
N GLU A 72 0.95 -13.05 12.29
CA GLU A 72 -0.38 -12.80 11.74
C GLU A 72 -0.57 -11.33 11.31
N LEU A 73 -0.97 -11.13 10.06
CA LEU A 73 -1.41 -9.85 9.53
C LEU A 73 -2.93 -9.69 9.59
N GLU A 74 -3.64 -10.74 9.21
CA GLU A 74 -5.08 -10.76 9.01
C GLU A 74 -5.63 -12.17 9.23
N GLY A 75 -6.74 -12.28 9.96
CA GLY A 75 -7.52 -13.49 10.07
C GLY A 75 -8.76 -13.41 9.19
N VAL A 76 -9.07 -14.47 8.45
CA VAL A 76 -10.32 -14.60 7.70
C VAL A 76 -11.13 -15.73 8.31
N ALA A 77 -12.22 -15.38 9.00
CA ALA A 77 -13.06 -16.31 9.76
C ALA A 77 -14.43 -16.53 9.11
N ASN A 78 -14.93 -17.76 9.17
CA ASN A 78 -16.32 -18.09 8.93
C ASN A 78 -17.01 -18.32 10.28
N ARG A 79 -17.81 -17.36 10.71
CA ARG A 79 -18.43 -17.30 12.05
C ARG A 79 -19.85 -17.85 12.08
N THR A 80 -20.32 -18.39 10.95
CA THR A 80 -21.70 -18.86 10.78
C THR A 80 -22.71 -17.76 11.15
N ASP A 81 -23.83 -18.09 11.79
CA ASP A 81 -24.86 -17.13 12.21
C ASP A 81 -24.71 -16.65 13.66
N PHE A 82 -23.60 -16.98 14.32
CA PHE A 82 -23.43 -16.80 15.76
C PHE A 82 -23.62 -15.34 16.21
N ASP A 83 -23.02 -14.40 15.48
CA ASP A 83 -23.04 -12.98 15.83
C ASP A 83 -24.47 -12.42 15.76
N LEU A 84 -25.15 -12.67 14.64
CA LEU A 84 -26.52 -12.19 14.39
C LEU A 84 -27.55 -12.87 15.30
N SER A 85 -27.42 -14.18 15.52
CA SER A 85 -28.33 -14.93 16.40
C SER A 85 -28.20 -14.48 17.86
N THR A 86 -26.97 -14.26 18.32
CA THR A 86 -26.68 -13.75 19.66
C THR A 86 -27.22 -12.34 19.83
N HIS A 87 -26.98 -11.43 18.88
CA HIS A 87 -27.51 -10.07 18.93
C HIS A 87 -29.04 -10.04 18.88
N SER A 88 -29.67 -10.84 18.02
CA SER A 88 -31.13 -10.92 17.93
C SER A 88 -31.75 -11.35 19.26
N LYS A 89 -31.17 -12.39 19.90
CA LYS A 89 -31.64 -12.91 21.18
C LYS A 89 -31.57 -11.90 22.32
N HIS A 90 -30.49 -11.11 22.39
CA HIS A 90 -30.28 -10.18 23.52
C HIS A 90 -30.88 -8.80 23.29
N SER A 91 -31.01 -8.37 22.03
CA SER A 91 -31.63 -7.08 21.69
C SER A 91 -33.15 -7.17 21.51
N GLY A 92 -33.68 -8.37 21.23
CA GLY A 92 -35.09 -8.56 20.86
C GLY A 92 -35.45 -8.06 19.46
N THR A 93 -34.46 -7.60 18.68
CA THR A 93 -34.65 -7.18 17.28
C THR A 93 -34.38 -8.35 16.36
N ASP A 94 -35.26 -8.58 15.38
CA ASP A 94 -35.08 -9.63 14.37
C ASP A 94 -34.06 -9.18 13.31
N LEU A 95 -32.91 -9.85 13.24
CA LEU A 95 -31.84 -9.60 12.26
C LEU A 95 -31.85 -10.62 11.11
N ASN A 96 -32.95 -11.36 10.92
CA ASN A 96 -33.10 -12.24 9.76
C ASN A 96 -33.22 -11.46 8.45
N TYR A 97 -32.67 -12.04 7.39
CA TYR A 97 -32.83 -11.55 6.03
C TYR A 97 -34.04 -12.21 5.35
N TYR A 98 -34.77 -11.43 4.54
CA TYR A 98 -35.85 -11.93 3.69
C TYR A 98 -35.45 -11.80 2.23
N ASP A 99 -35.24 -12.93 1.58
CA ASP A 99 -34.92 -12.99 0.15
C ASP A 99 -36.22 -12.91 -0.66
N GLN A 100 -36.41 -11.81 -1.40
CA GLN A 100 -37.62 -11.59 -2.20
C GLN A 100 -37.70 -12.51 -3.44
N ALA A 101 -36.57 -13.00 -3.93
CA ALA A 101 -36.54 -13.85 -5.12
C ALA A 101 -37.00 -15.28 -4.81
N THR A 102 -36.63 -15.79 -3.64
CA THR A 102 -36.98 -17.15 -3.20
C THR A 102 -38.16 -17.17 -2.22
N GLY A 103 -38.45 -16.05 -1.56
CA GLY A 103 -39.46 -15.96 -0.50
C GLY A 103 -39.01 -16.55 0.84
N GLU A 104 -37.72 -16.86 0.99
CA GLU A 104 -37.15 -17.48 2.19
C GLU A 104 -36.71 -16.44 3.23
N ARG A 105 -36.78 -16.83 4.51
CA ARG A 105 -36.15 -16.11 5.62
C ARG A 105 -35.03 -16.93 6.21
N TYR A 106 -33.89 -16.31 6.46
CA TYR A 106 -32.75 -16.96 7.09
C TYR A 106 -31.92 -15.97 7.90
N THR A 107 -31.18 -16.47 8.89
CA THR A 107 -30.09 -15.72 9.51
C THR A 107 -28.86 -15.84 8.61
N PRO A 108 -28.31 -14.74 8.07
CA PRO A 108 -27.09 -14.80 7.28
C PRO A 108 -25.92 -15.39 8.08
N TYR A 109 -25.04 -16.09 7.37
CA TYR A 109 -23.71 -16.40 7.91
C TYR A 109 -22.78 -15.21 7.71
N VAL A 110 -21.73 -15.12 8.53
CA VAL A 110 -20.79 -13.99 8.51
C VAL A 110 -19.38 -14.49 8.17
N ILE A 111 -18.83 -13.96 7.08
CA ILE A 111 -17.41 -14.07 6.75
C ILE A 111 -16.72 -12.77 7.15
N GLU A 112 -15.69 -12.88 7.97
CA GLU A 112 -15.00 -11.74 8.56
C GLU A 112 -13.51 -11.77 8.21
N PRO A 113 -13.06 -10.94 7.27
CA PRO A 113 -11.66 -10.55 7.15
C PRO A 113 -11.33 -9.44 8.16
N ALA A 114 -10.35 -9.68 9.02
CA ALA A 114 -9.93 -8.78 10.09
C ALA A 114 -8.42 -8.55 10.06
N ALA A 115 -7.98 -7.41 9.51
CA ALA A 115 -6.57 -7.06 9.36
C ALA A 115 -6.07 -6.09 10.43
N GLY A 116 -4.86 -6.33 10.94
CA GLY A 116 -4.14 -5.36 11.75
C GLY A 116 -3.48 -4.29 10.87
N LEU A 117 -4.00 -3.05 10.88
CA LEU A 117 -3.44 -1.95 10.06
C LEU A 117 -1.96 -1.71 10.35
N THR A 118 -1.60 -1.61 11.63
CA THR A 118 -0.22 -1.34 12.04
C THR A 118 0.74 -2.48 11.64
N ARG A 119 0.31 -3.74 11.75
CA ARG A 119 1.12 -4.89 11.31
C ARG A 119 1.26 -4.93 9.80
N SER A 120 0.18 -4.64 9.07
CA SER A 120 0.20 -4.54 7.61
C SER A 120 1.15 -3.45 7.14
N LEU A 121 1.10 -2.25 7.73
CA LEU A 121 2.04 -1.17 7.44
C LEU A 121 3.50 -1.59 7.71
N MET A 122 3.76 -2.24 8.84
CA MET A 122 5.10 -2.74 9.16
C MET A 122 5.57 -3.78 8.15
N ALA A 123 4.70 -4.71 7.72
CA ALA A 123 5.03 -5.69 6.69
C ALA A 123 5.43 -5.01 5.38
N PHE A 124 4.64 -4.04 4.89
CA PHE A 124 4.99 -3.29 3.68
C PHE A 124 6.32 -2.54 3.80
N LEU A 125 6.63 -1.96 4.97
CA LEU A 125 7.90 -1.27 5.19
C LEU A 125 9.09 -2.23 5.22
N VAL A 126 8.95 -3.38 5.90
CA VAL A 126 10.00 -4.39 5.99
C VAL A 126 10.25 -5.02 4.62
N ASP A 127 9.20 -5.37 3.89
CA ASP A 127 9.32 -6.01 2.57
C ASP A 127 9.88 -5.07 1.51
N ALA A 128 9.52 -3.78 1.57
CA ALA A 128 10.02 -2.77 0.65
C ALA A 128 11.48 -2.35 0.93
N TYR A 129 12.01 -2.61 2.13
CA TYR A 129 13.37 -2.22 2.48
C TYR A 129 14.41 -2.97 1.63
N THR A 130 15.17 -2.22 0.84
CA THR A 130 16.23 -2.76 0.00
C THR A 130 17.49 -1.92 0.14
N GLU A 131 18.64 -2.58 0.08
CA GLU A 131 19.93 -1.92 -0.07
C GLU A 131 20.55 -2.33 -1.41
N ASP A 132 20.89 -1.36 -2.24
CA ASP A 132 21.56 -1.58 -3.52
C ASP A 132 22.68 -0.55 -3.75
N GLU A 133 23.18 -0.46 -4.98
CA GLU A 133 24.24 0.48 -5.36
C GLU A 133 23.71 1.52 -6.34
N ALA A 134 24.22 2.74 -6.23
CA ALA A 134 23.82 3.83 -7.12
C ALA A 134 24.97 4.81 -7.39
N PRO A 135 25.04 5.42 -8.58
CA PRO A 135 26.13 6.31 -8.97
C PRO A 135 26.30 7.50 -8.03
N ASN A 136 27.54 7.89 -7.79
CA ASN A 136 27.90 9.07 -7.02
C ASN A 136 28.49 10.17 -7.90
N ALA A 137 28.52 11.40 -7.38
CA ALA A 137 29.01 12.57 -8.11
C ALA A 137 30.53 12.54 -8.41
N LYS A 138 31.26 11.52 -7.93
CA LYS A 138 32.71 11.35 -8.12
C LYS A 138 33.04 10.24 -9.13
N GLY A 139 32.05 9.68 -9.82
CA GLY A 139 32.25 8.63 -10.82
C GLY A 139 32.40 7.21 -10.25
N GLY A 140 32.00 6.98 -9.00
CA GLY A 140 31.89 5.65 -8.39
C GLY A 140 30.44 5.30 -8.03
N VAL A 141 30.26 4.23 -7.24
CA VAL A 141 28.96 3.84 -6.68
C VAL A 141 28.97 3.97 -5.16
N ASP A 142 27.86 4.42 -4.59
CA ASP A 142 27.61 4.41 -3.15
C ASP A 142 26.47 3.45 -2.83
N LYS A 143 26.51 2.87 -1.62
CA LYS A 143 25.38 2.13 -1.07
C LYS A 143 24.15 3.04 -0.99
N ARG A 144 23.01 2.54 -1.44
CA ARG A 144 21.71 3.19 -1.40
C ARG A 144 20.77 2.35 -0.55
N THR A 145 20.18 2.98 0.45
CA THR A 145 18.96 2.47 1.09
C THR A 145 17.76 3.01 0.33
N VAL A 146 16.82 2.13 -0.03
CA VAL A 146 15.61 2.50 -0.77
C VAL A 146 14.42 1.72 -0.24
N LEU A 147 13.32 2.41 0.01
CA LEU A 147 12.02 1.77 0.24
C LEU A 147 11.31 1.60 -1.09
N ARG A 148 11.29 0.37 -1.62
CA ARG A 148 10.60 0.02 -2.87
C ARG A 148 9.09 -0.14 -2.67
N LEU A 149 8.47 0.79 -1.95
CA LEU A 149 7.03 0.79 -1.70
C LEU A 149 6.27 0.84 -3.03
N ASP A 150 5.15 0.12 -3.12
CA ASP A 150 4.20 0.31 -4.20
C ASP A 150 3.79 1.79 -4.29
N ARG A 151 3.63 2.31 -5.51
CA ARG A 151 3.36 3.72 -5.76
C ARG A 151 2.07 4.19 -5.08
N ARG A 152 1.08 3.31 -4.87
CA ARG A 152 -0.15 3.60 -4.12
C ARG A 152 0.12 3.83 -2.65
N LEU A 153 1.08 3.12 -2.07
CA LEU A 153 1.42 3.20 -0.65
C LEU A 153 2.46 4.26 -0.32
N ALA A 154 3.26 4.71 -1.30
CA ALA A 154 4.30 5.70 -1.06
C ALA A 154 3.74 6.98 -0.39
N PRO A 155 4.32 7.46 0.73
CA PRO A 155 3.77 8.59 1.48
C PRO A 155 3.85 9.89 0.67
N VAL A 156 4.93 10.07 -0.09
CA VAL A 156 5.14 11.17 -1.04
C VAL A 156 5.16 10.58 -2.45
N LYS A 157 4.38 11.15 -3.38
CA LYS A 157 4.28 10.63 -4.75
C LYS A 157 5.34 11.23 -5.67
N ALA A 158 5.67 12.50 -5.45
CA ALA A 158 6.73 13.18 -6.17
C ALA A 158 7.47 14.17 -5.27
N ALA A 159 8.74 14.42 -5.56
CA ALA A 159 9.52 15.48 -4.93
C ALA A 159 10.04 16.43 -6.00
N VAL A 160 9.82 17.74 -5.83
CA VAL A 160 10.33 18.77 -6.75
C VAL A 160 11.58 19.42 -6.15
N LEU A 161 12.68 19.32 -6.88
CA LEU A 161 14.03 19.58 -6.40
C LEU A 161 14.75 20.57 -7.34
N PRO A 162 14.97 21.84 -6.97
CA PRO A 162 15.79 22.73 -7.79
C PRO A 162 17.26 22.29 -7.78
N LEU A 163 17.98 22.31 -8.90
CA LEU A 163 19.37 21.84 -8.98
C LEU A 163 20.28 22.49 -7.91
N SER A 164 20.03 23.76 -7.62
CA SER A 164 20.68 24.50 -6.54
C SER A 164 19.70 25.51 -5.92
N ARG A 165 20.03 26.01 -4.72
CA ARG A 165 19.29 27.11 -4.09
C ARG A 165 19.65 28.43 -4.78
N ASN A 166 19.00 28.68 -5.91
CA ASN A 166 19.21 29.83 -6.77
C ASN A 166 17.90 30.62 -6.94
N ALA A 167 17.99 31.95 -7.08
CA ALA A 167 16.84 32.85 -7.18
C ALA A 167 15.99 32.64 -8.43
N ASP A 168 16.58 32.10 -9.50
CA ASP A 168 15.90 31.85 -10.78
C ASP A 168 15.25 30.45 -10.81
N LEU A 169 15.86 29.47 -10.13
CA LEU A 169 15.34 28.07 -10.11
C LEU A 169 14.27 27.85 -9.03
N THR A 170 14.49 28.42 -7.84
CA THR A 170 13.66 28.15 -6.66
C THR A 170 12.18 28.52 -6.87
N PRO A 171 11.84 29.71 -7.41
CA PRO A 171 10.44 30.06 -7.66
C PRO A 171 9.77 29.09 -8.62
N LYS A 172 10.43 28.76 -9.76
CA LYS A 172 9.88 27.85 -10.77
C LYS A 172 9.63 26.44 -10.23
N ALA A 173 10.54 25.94 -9.39
CA ALA A 173 10.37 24.67 -8.70
C ALA A 173 9.24 24.70 -7.66
N LYS A 174 9.06 25.82 -6.94
CA LYS A 174 7.94 25.98 -6.00
C LYS A 174 6.59 26.05 -6.72
N ASP A 175 6.52 26.74 -7.85
CA ASP A 175 5.29 26.85 -8.65
C ASP A 175 4.89 25.48 -9.22
N LEU A 176 5.85 24.72 -9.74
CA LEU A 176 5.61 23.34 -10.18
C LEU A 176 5.13 22.46 -9.02
N ALA A 177 5.80 22.54 -7.86
CA ALA A 177 5.38 21.80 -6.67
C ALA A 177 3.95 22.18 -6.24
N ALA A 178 3.61 23.46 -6.25
CA ALA A 178 2.27 23.94 -5.91
C ALA A 178 1.19 23.42 -6.88
N THR A 179 1.52 23.35 -8.18
CA THR A 179 0.64 22.78 -9.20
C THR A 179 0.40 21.29 -8.94
N LEU A 180 1.47 20.51 -8.79
CA LEU A 180 1.35 19.06 -8.57
C LEU A 180 0.67 18.70 -7.23
N ARG A 181 0.77 19.56 -6.21
CA ARG A 181 0.08 19.40 -4.92
C ARG A 181 -1.44 19.45 -5.02
N GLN A 182 -2.01 19.94 -6.13
CA GLN A 182 -3.45 19.89 -6.36
C GLN A 182 -3.97 18.45 -6.55
N HIS A 183 -3.08 17.50 -6.86
CA HIS A 183 -3.43 16.12 -7.18
C HIS A 183 -2.74 15.08 -6.29
N TRP A 184 -1.53 15.35 -5.79
CA TRP A 184 -0.73 14.38 -5.05
C TRP A 184 -0.04 14.96 -3.82
N ASN A 185 0.37 14.09 -2.90
CA ASN A 185 1.30 14.49 -1.85
C ASN A 185 2.70 14.71 -2.47
N VAL A 186 3.17 15.96 -2.44
CA VAL A 186 4.41 16.38 -3.10
C VAL A 186 5.31 17.13 -2.14
N GLU A 187 6.57 16.72 -2.07
CA GLU A 187 7.60 17.41 -1.28
C GLU A 187 8.37 18.42 -2.14
N PHE A 188 8.83 19.49 -1.51
CA PHE A 188 9.79 20.42 -2.10
C PHE A 188 11.02 20.47 -1.20
N ASP A 189 12.21 20.37 -1.79
CA ASP A 189 13.46 20.36 -1.02
C ASP A 189 14.59 21.05 -1.82
N ASP A 190 15.12 22.13 -1.26
CA ASP A 190 16.27 22.90 -1.77
C ASP A 190 17.54 22.77 -0.90
N ALA A 191 17.54 21.87 0.09
CA ALA A 191 18.61 21.72 1.06
C ALA A 191 19.70 20.73 0.61
N GLY A 192 20.97 21.15 0.68
CA GLY A 192 22.12 20.32 0.31
C GLY A 192 22.24 20.05 -1.19
N ALA A 193 23.16 19.16 -1.58
CA ALA A 193 23.38 18.81 -2.99
C ALA A 193 22.27 17.90 -3.53
N ILE A 194 21.98 17.99 -4.84
CA ILE A 194 20.90 17.23 -5.50
C ILE A 194 20.97 15.72 -5.21
N GLY A 195 22.17 15.13 -5.23
CA GLY A 195 22.35 13.71 -4.90
C GLY A 195 21.88 13.35 -3.49
N ARG A 196 22.10 14.21 -2.49
CA ARG A 196 21.61 13.98 -1.11
C ARG A 196 20.08 14.06 -1.02
N ARG A 197 19.45 14.86 -1.88
CA ARG A 197 17.98 14.97 -1.94
C ARG A 197 17.38 13.71 -2.53
N TYR A 198 17.95 13.21 -3.63
CA TYR A 198 17.55 11.90 -4.16
C TYR A 198 17.69 10.79 -3.11
N ARG A 199 18.77 10.76 -2.32
CA ARG A 199 18.91 9.77 -1.23
C ARG A 199 17.79 9.84 -0.19
N ARG A 200 17.44 11.04 0.28
CA ARG A 200 16.32 11.20 1.23
C ARG A 200 15.00 10.68 0.66
N GLN A 201 14.76 10.96 -0.61
CA GLN A 201 13.53 10.55 -1.30
C GLN A 201 13.50 9.03 -1.56
N ASP A 202 14.65 8.43 -1.91
CA ASP A 202 14.79 6.98 -2.02
C ASP A 202 14.51 6.30 -0.66
N GLU A 203 15.05 6.84 0.44
CA GLU A 203 14.87 6.31 1.81
C GLU A 203 13.42 6.33 2.29
N ILE A 204 12.59 7.28 1.84
CA ILE A 204 11.15 7.34 2.17
C ILE A 204 10.26 6.74 1.08
N GLY A 205 10.86 6.19 0.02
CA GLY A 205 10.17 5.47 -1.04
C GLY A 205 9.40 6.34 -2.04
N THR A 206 9.75 7.62 -2.18
CA THR A 206 9.13 8.52 -3.16
C THR A 206 9.37 8.03 -4.59
N PRO A 207 8.33 7.73 -5.38
CA PRO A 207 8.49 7.13 -6.71
C PRO A 207 9.19 8.03 -7.74
N PHE A 208 8.95 9.36 -7.69
CA PHE A 208 9.44 10.30 -8.69
C PHE A 208 10.13 11.51 -8.07
N CYS A 209 11.34 11.82 -8.53
CA CYS A 209 12.01 13.08 -8.21
C CYS A 209 12.09 13.94 -9.48
N ILE A 210 11.60 15.17 -9.42
CA ILE A 210 11.57 16.11 -10.53
C ILE A 210 12.59 17.20 -10.28
N THR A 211 13.57 17.32 -11.16
CA THR A 211 14.62 18.33 -11.04
C THR A 211 14.41 19.49 -11.98
N VAL A 212 14.47 20.70 -11.41
CA VAL A 212 14.45 21.98 -12.13
C VAL A 212 15.87 22.51 -12.18
N ASP A 213 16.48 22.53 -13.37
CA ASP A 213 17.86 22.97 -13.59
C ASP A 213 17.91 24.27 -14.41
N PHE A 214 19.12 24.76 -14.70
CA PHE A 214 19.28 25.99 -15.48
C PHE A 214 18.77 25.83 -16.91
N ASP A 215 18.91 24.64 -17.50
CA ASP A 215 18.37 24.34 -18.83
C ASP A 215 16.84 24.47 -18.84
N THR A 216 16.16 24.18 -17.72
CA THR A 216 14.71 24.39 -17.56
C THR A 216 14.28 25.84 -17.83
N LEU A 217 15.16 26.82 -17.63
CA LEU A 217 14.86 28.23 -17.90
C LEU A 217 14.84 28.53 -19.40
N GLU A 218 15.50 27.72 -20.21
CA GLU A 218 15.61 27.88 -21.66
C GLU A 218 14.66 26.94 -22.41
N ASP A 219 14.66 25.64 -22.05
CA ASP A 219 13.95 24.58 -22.78
C ASP A 219 12.53 24.32 -22.25
N HIS A 220 12.15 24.94 -21.13
CA HIS A 220 10.87 24.73 -20.45
C HIS A 220 10.56 23.26 -20.13
N ALA A 221 11.58 22.45 -19.86
CA ALA A 221 11.46 21.05 -19.48
C ALA A 221 12.18 20.76 -18.16
N VAL A 222 11.80 19.66 -17.50
CA VAL A 222 12.37 19.19 -16.24
C VAL A 222 12.84 17.76 -16.38
N THR A 223 13.78 17.35 -15.53
CA THR A 223 14.26 15.97 -15.51
C THR A 223 13.49 15.19 -14.46
N VAL A 224 12.76 14.16 -14.86
CA VAL A 224 12.03 13.26 -13.96
C VAL A 224 12.83 11.99 -13.77
N ARG A 225 13.25 11.72 -12.53
CA ARG A 225 13.95 10.51 -12.11
C ARG A 225 12.98 9.53 -11.45
N GLU A 226 12.97 8.29 -11.93
CA GLU A 226 12.19 7.19 -11.33
C GLU A 226 13.02 6.44 -10.28
N ARG A 227 12.43 6.11 -9.13
CA ARG A 227 13.11 5.55 -7.95
C ARG A 227 13.82 4.22 -8.22
N ASP A 228 13.10 3.28 -8.81
CA ASP A 228 13.50 1.87 -8.84
C ASP A 228 14.60 1.60 -9.86
N SER A 229 14.39 2.10 -11.08
CA SER A 229 15.30 2.01 -12.23
C SER A 229 16.40 3.06 -12.22
N MET A 230 16.20 4.17 -11.49
CA MET A 230 17.03 5.37 -11.54
C MET A 230 17.07 6.04 -12.93
N ALA A 231 16.19 5.65 -13.85
CA ALA A 231 16.08 6.25 -15.18
C ALA A 231 15.68 7.73 -15.05
N GLN A 232 16.23 8.55 -15.95
CA GLN A 232 15.95 9.99 -16.03
C GLN A 232 15.36 10.32 -17.40
N GLU A 233 14.24 11.01 -17.40
CA GLU A 233 13.53 11.44 -18.61
C GLU A 233 13.36 12.96 -18.59
N ARG A 234 13.65 13.63 -19.72
CA ARG A 234 13.40 15.08 -19.87
C ARG A 234 11.96 15.27 -20.34
N VAL A 235 11.14 15.92 -19.53
CA VAL A 235 9.69 16.09 -19.75
C VAL A 235 9.35 17.57 -19.77
N ALA A 236 8.61 18.02 -20.78
CA ALA A 236 8.13 19.40 -20.86
C ALA A 236 7.27 19.76 -19.64
N LEU A 237 7.43 20.97 -19.09
CA LEU A 237 6.79 21.41 -17.84
C LEU A 237 5.27 21.27 -17.85
N ASP A 238 4.65 21.60 -18.99
CA ASP A 238 3.21 21.51 -19.22
C ASP A 238 2.70 20.06 -19.33
N GLN A 239 3.59 19.09 -19.51
CA GLN A 239 3.27 17.66 -19.61
C GLN A 239 3.54 16.88 -18.32
N VAL A 240 4.20 17.48 -17.32
CA VAL A 240 4.61 16.78 -16.09
C VAL A 240 3.42 16.18 -15.34
N GLU A 241 2.31 16.92 -15.23
CA GLU A 241 1.10 16.44 -14.56
C GLU A 241 0.54 15.20 -15.26
N GLY A 242 0.38 15.25 -16.59
CA GLY A 242 -0.09 14.10 -17.37
C GLY A 242 0.87 12.91 -17.32
N TYR A 243 2.18 13.18 -17.34
CA TYR A 243 3.23 12.16 -17.21
C TYR A 243 3.13 11.40 -15.88
N LEU A 244 2.92 12.12 -14.78
CA LEU A 244 2.73 11.52 -13.45
C LEU A 244 1.37 10.82 -13.34
N ALA A 245 0.29 11.41 -13.85
CA ALA A 245 -1.04 10.84 -13.83
C ALA A 245 -1.08 9.44 -14.45
N GLN A 246 -0.46 9.25 -15.62
CA GLN A 246 -0.37 7.95 -16.29
C GLN A 246 0.39 6.88 -15.47
N ARG A 247 1.22 7.29 -14.52
CA ARG A 247 2.10 6.42 -13.73
C ARG A 247 1.66 6.24 -12.26
N LEU A 248 0.71 7.07 -11.81
CA LEU A 248 0.21 7.10 -10.43
C LEU A 248 -1.31 6.82 -10.32
N ILE A 249 -2.08 6.98 -11.40
CA ILE A 249 -3.53 6.67 -11.40
C ILE A 249 -3.74 5.20 -11.75
N GLY A 250 -4.40 4.46 -10.86
CA GLY A 250 -4.82 3.08 -11.13
C GLY A 250 -3.69 2.05 -11.27
N SER A 251 -2.44 2.44 -11.04
CA SER A 251 -1.33 1.54 -10.75
C SER A 251 -1.48 0.96 -9.36
#